data_AF-A0A7W0F8W8-F1
#
_entry.id   AF-A0A7W0F8W8-F1
#
_cell.length_a   1.000
_cell.length_b   1.000
_cell.length_c   1.000
_cell.angle_alpha   90.00
_cell.angle_beta   90.00
_cell.angle_gamma   90.00
#
_symmetry.space_group_name_H-M   'P 1'
#
loop_
_entity.id
_entity.type
_entity.pdbx_description
1 polymer ?
#
loop_
_entity_poly.entity_id
_entity_poly.type
_entity_poly.pdbx_seq_one_letter_code
_entity_poly.pdbx_strand_id
1 'polypeptide(L)'
;MTGKVTSELERILRDLKEKRLEERENLIARIKSEELRVQELLDKIEQLKKLNDEERTHILEQMKQREAHFMNEVGIANEKVRIVEDDNLKYQAELEALKKQLSMENKLRSGEKDAYERKIVSLTKNYDAILAQRQREMAGMDRKMAQAQEKFIEDMSREKAKAETTAQIIKNELESVIREKDAEKMKIEAKRQDSEKTINNFKQETGILKNEIKELRSQLKVQRDDYDMQLRNMDREWEEAVRRKEREKKELVSQMKKLEIDVAGQFNAQLKEAAEEKKLISKKVLDLQRQIEEINLAHERFLVEKDEFYRKQIAVLRDAQIEIENRFQMKEDELNMIKSELETEIAVITGVGRETEDAVRIERSEIPVVNEGLKKKLKKLFAAPKNNKRSSAADSVSELFKEIPARRETDSGSFSEQDSEEDELNNAESRPAPKRFNPADTPEETSKDVSKNEKRPPVDDKKRQITLIISQKEEQVKELEAELKGTTGEKKSELQSRVDGLKVEIEEWHSRLK
;
A
#
# COMPACT_ATOMS: atom_id res chain seq x y z
N MET A 1 198.65 104.94 188.79
CA MET A 1 199.39 103.88 188.07
C MET A 1 198.62 103.22 186.91
N THR A 2 197.36 103.57 186.60
CA THR A 2 196.42 102.62 185.95
C THR A 2 195.90 102.97 184.53
N GLY A 3 196.47 103.96 183.85
CA GLY A 3 195.93 104.51 182.58
C GLY A 3 196.01 103.65 181.30
N LYS A 4 196.17 102.31 181.36
CA LYS A 4 196.28 101.44 180.17
C LYS A 4 195.08 100.53 179.87
N VAL A 5 194.19 100.27 180.84
CA VAL A 5 193.14 99.24 180.68
C VAL A 5 191.93 99.72 179.85
N THR A 6 191.67 101.03 179.80
CA THR A 6 190.48 101.58 179.13
C THR A 6 190.52 101.51 177.60
N SER A 7 191.69 101.47 176.96
CA SER A 7 191.78 101.52 175.48
C SER A 7 191.50 100.18 174.79
N GLU A 8 191.73 99.03 175.44
CA GLU A 8 191.49 97.72 174.81
C GLU A 8 190.00 97.35 174.78
N LEU A 9 189.24 97.73 175.81
CA LEU A 9 187.80 97.50 175.90
C LEU A 9 187.00 98.24 174.81
N GLU A 10 187.40 99.46 174.46
CA GLU A 10 186.76 100.24 173.38
C GLU A 10 187.03 99.69 171.98
N ARG A 11 188.06 98.85 171.79
CA ARG A 11 188.33 98.19 170.51
C ARG A 11 187.40 96.98 170.33
N ILE A 12 187.32 96.11 171.34
CA ILE A 12 186.47 94.90 171.31
C ILE A 12 184.99 95.25 171.09
N LEU A 13 184.51 96.33 171.70
CA LEU A 13 183.13 96.82 171.52
C LEU A 13 182.82 97.34 170.11
N ARG A 14 183.85 97.70 169.33
CA ARG A 14 183.71 98.15 167.94
C ARG A 14 183.61 96.93 167.00
N ASP A 15 184.55 96.00 167.11
CA ASP A 15 184.60 94.76 166.33
C ASP A 15 183.29 93.94 166.49
N LEU A 16 182.70 93.92 167.70
CA LEU A 16 181.42 93.26 167.98
C LEU A 16 180.19 93.96 167.36
N LYS A 17 180.23 95.27 167.14
CA LYS A 17 179.14 96.00 166.44
C LYS A 17 179.22 95.78 164.94
N GLU A 18 180.42 95.72 164.39
CA GLU A 18 180.68 95.54 162.97
C GLU A 18 180.24 94.14 162.51
N LYS A 19 180.63 93.09 163.23
CA LYS A 19 180.13 91.71 162.98
C LYS A 19 178.62 91.59 163.01
N ARG A 20 177.94 92.27 163.95
CA ARG A 20 176.46 92.22 164.05
C ARG A 20 175.77 92.97 162.90
N LEU A 21 176.44 93.91 162.24
CA LEU A 21 175.95 94.53 161.00
C LEU A 21 176.12 93.57 159.81
N GLU A 22 177.28 92.95 159.64
CA GLU A 22 177.52 91.93 158.60
C GLU A 22 176.54 90.75 158.66
N GLU A 23 176.27 90.21 159.85
CA GLU A 23 175.28 89.13 160.03
C GLU A 23 173.88 89.57 159.63
N ARG A 24 173.52 90.83 159.88
CA ARG A 24 172.20 91.39 159.56
C ARG A 24 172.04 91.63 158.05
N GLU A 25 173.06 92.11 157.37
CA GLU A 25 173.03 92.33 155.92
C GLU A 25 172.96 91.01 155.14
N ASN A 26 173.71 89.98 155.58
CA ASN A 26 173.62 88.63 154.99
C ASN A 26 172.23 88.00 155.15
N LEU A 27 171.54 88.23 156.28
CA LEU A 27 170.16 87.79 156.50
C LEU A 27 169.18 88.48 155.55
N ILE A 28 169.31 89.80 155.36
CA ILE A 28 168.45 90.57 154.43
C ILE A 28 168.66 90.12 152.97
N ALA A 29 169.90 89.81 152.58
CA ALA A 29 170.20 89.30 151.25
C ALA A 29 169.53 87.93 150.98
N ARG A 30 169.53 87.02 151.96
CA ARG A 30 168.82 85.73 151.85
C ARG A 30 167.31 85.92 151.71
N ILE A 31 166.69 86.72 152.58
CA ILE A 31 165.24 86.96 152.55
C ILE A 31 164.80 87.47 151.17
N LYS A 32 165.51 88.46 150.60
CA LYS A 32 165.22 88.96 149.25
C LYS A 32 165.35 87.89 148.16
N SER A 33 166.30 86.95 148.28
CA SER A 33 166.44 85.85 147.32
C SER A 33 165.31 84.82 147.42
N GLU A 34 164.75 84.62 148.62
CA GLU A 34 163.62 83.71 148.85
C GLU A 34 162.29 84.36 148.42
N GLU A 35 162.09 85.66 148.68
CA GLU A 35 160.93 86.43 148.19
C GLU A 35 160.82 86.38 146.65
N LEU A 36 161.95 86.58 145.95
CA LEU A 36 162.00 86.51 144.48
C LEU A 36 161.60 85.12 143.96
N ARG A 37 162.06 84.05 144.63
CA ARG A 37 161.73 82.67 144.30
C ARG A 37 160.27 82.31 144.61
N VAL A 38 159.66 82.90 145.63
CA VAL A 38 158.23 82.76 145.90
C VAL A 38 157.41 83.43 144.80
N GLN A 39 157.82 84.61 144.34
CA GLN A 39 157.14 85.33 143.26
C GLN A 39 157.13 84.52 141.95
N GLU A 40 158.27 83.96 141.53
CA GLU A 40 158.35 83.10 140.33
C GLU A 40 157.45 81.85 140.41
N LEU A 41 157.25 81.30 141.61
CA LEU A 41 156.37 80.14 141.82
C LEU A 41 154.88 80.53 141.75
N LEU A 42 154.52 81.72 142.21
CA LEU A 42 153.15 82.23 142.11
C LEU A 42 152.74 82.48 140.65
N ASP A 43 153.61 83.13 139.86
CA ASP A 43 153.38 83.35 138.42
C ASP A 43 153.18 82.02 137.67
N LYS A 44 153.94 80.97 138.03
CA LYS A 44 153.80 79.63 137.45
C LYS A 44 152.49 78.94 137.81
N ILE A 45 152.00 79.14 139.04
CA ILE A 45 150.69 78.62 139.49
C ILE A 45 149.56 79.33 138.72
N GLU A 46 149.67 80.63 138.45
CA GLU A 46 148.66 81.39 137.72
C GLU A 46 148.59 80.98 136.24
N GLN A 47 149.73 80.77 135.58
CA GLN A 47 149.77 80.23 134.21
C GLN A 47 149.11 78.85 134.09
N LEU A 48 149.38 77.94 135.05
CA LEU A 48 148.78 76.61 135.08
C LEU A 48 147.25 76.64 135.32
N LYS A 49 146.74 77.61 136.09
CA LYS A 49 145.29 77.80 136.25
C LYS A 49 144.61 78.19 134.94
N LYS A 50 145.16 79.18 134.22
CA LYS A 50 144.59 79.62 132.93
C LYS A 50 144.50 78.48 131.92
N LEU A 51 145.58 77.71 131.73
CA LEU A 51 145.60 76.57 130.82
C LEU A 51 144.53 75.51 131.17
N ASN A 52 144.35 75.21 132.45
CA ASN A 52 143.37 74.22 132.91
C ASN A 52 141.92 74.70 132.70
N ASP A 53 141.63 75.99 132.95
CA ASP A 53 140.29 76.55 132.69
C ASP A 53 139.97 76.61 131.18
N GLU A 54 140.96 76.87 130.32
CA GLU A 54 140.84 76.82 128.85
C GLU A 54 140.60 75.39 128.33
N GLU A 55 141.36 74.38 128.79
CA GLU A 55 141.11 72.98 128.42
C GLU A 55 139.73 72.49 128.91
N ARG A 56 139.35 72.83 130.14
CA ARG A 56 138.08 72.40 130.75
C ARG A 56 136.87 73.00 130.03
N THR A 57 136.95 74.26 129.60
CA THR A 57 135.89 74.88 128.79
C THR A 57 135.81 74.28 127.39
N HIS A 58 136.95 73.96 126.75
CA HIS A 58 136.96 73.30 125.45
C HIS A 58 136.32 71.89 125.48
N ILE A 59 136.61 71.09 126.51
CA ILE A 59 136.03 69.75 126.70
C ILE A 59 134.51 69.82 126.93
N LEU A 60 134.03 70.79 127.71
CA LEU A 60 132.59 71.01 127.94
C LEU A 60 131.84 71.35 126.66
N GLU A 61 132.44 72.16 125.78
CA GLU A 61 131.80 72.55 124.52
C GLU A 61 131.76 71.37 123.53
N GLN A 62 132.81 70.55 123.46
CA GLN A 62 132.80 69.31 122.66
C GLN A 62 131.75 68.30 123.16
N MET A 63 131.54 68.17 124.48
CA MET A 63 130.50 67.33 125.04
C MET A 63 129.10 67.78 124.61
N LYS A 64 128.78 69.07 124.72
CA LYS A 64 127.48 69.62 124.28
C LYS A 64 127.23 69.39 122.79
N GLN A 65 128.24 69.56 121.94
CA GLN A 65 128.10 69.32 120.50
C GLN A 65 127.79 67.84 120.20
N ARG A 66 128.40 66.90 120.93
CA ARG A 66 128.07 65.47 120.82
C ARG A 66 126.67 65.15 121.32
N GLU A 67 126.25 65.68 122.46
CA GLU A 67 124.89 65.50 122.97
C GLU A 67 123.83 66.01 121.98
N ALA A 68 124.05 67.19 121.39
CA ALA A 68 123.15 67.75 120.38
C ALA A 68 123.06 66.89 119.12
N HIS A 69 124.18 66.33 118.64
CA HIS A 69 124.19 65.40 117.51
C HIS A 69 123.38 64.13 117.81
N PHE A 70 123.65 63.52 118.97
CA PHE A 70 123.03 62.25 119.37
C PHE A 70 121.51 62.38 119.56
N MET A 71 121.05 63.48 120.18
CA MET A 71 119.62 63.77 120.35
C MET A 71 118.90 63.96 119.00
N ASN A 72 119.57 64.57 118.01
CA ASN A 72 119.01 64.75 116.67
C ASN A 72 118.94 63.41 115.90
N GLU A 73 119.97 62.58 115.98
CA GLU A 73 119.97 61.23 115.37
C GLU A 73 118.87 60.33 115.96
N VAL A 74 118.69 60.35 117.29
CA VAL A 74 117.58 59.63 117.97
C VAL A 74 116.21 60.17 117.52
N GLY A 75 116.07 61.50 117.35
CA GLY A 75 114.86 62.10 116.80
C GLY A 75 114.53 61.61 115.40
N ILE A 76 115.53 61.59 114.50
CA ILE A 76 115.39 61.10 113.12
C ILE A 76 115.06 59.59 113.09
N ALA A 77 115.66 58.80 113.98
CA ALA A 77 115.39 57.36 114.08
C ALA A 77 113.95 57.08 114.51
N ASN A 78 113.45 57.76 115.55
CA ASN A 78 112.08 57.62 116.04
C ASN A 78 111.04 58.07 114.99
N GLU A 79 111.30 59.17 114.29
CA GLU A 79 110.42 59.65 113.21
C GLU A 79 110.33 58.65 112.05
N LYS A 80 111.45 58.00 111.67
CA LYS A 80 111.45 56.93 110.66
C LYS A 80 110.64 55.71 111.10
N VAL A 81 110.70 55.32 112.37
CA VAL A 81 109.87 54.22 112.91
C VAL A 81 108.39 54.58 112.78
N ARG A 82 107.99 55.79 113.22
CA ARG A 82 106.59 56.23 113.13
C ARG A 82 106.05 56.20 111.69
N ILE A 83 106.83 56.69 110.72
CA ILE A 83 106.43 56.67 109.30
C ILE A 83 106.21 55.23 108.79
N VAL A 84 107.08 54.29 109.17
CA VAL A 84 106.93 52.87 108.78
C VAL A 84 105.72 52.22 109.45
N GLU A 85 105.41 52.58 110.70
CA GLU A 85 104.22 52.09 111.41
C GLU A 85 102.92 52.65 110.80
N ASP A 86 102.88 53.95 110.48
CA ASP A 86 101.75 54.60 109.80
C ASP A 86 101.50 54.01 108.39
N ASP A 87 102.56 53.80 107.60
CA ASP A 87 102.45 53.15 106.28
C ASP A 87 101.98 51.70 106.39
N ASN A 88 102.46 50.94 107.39
CA ASN A 88 102.03 49.55 107.61
C ASN A 88 100.55 49.47 108.02
N LEU A 89 100.07 50.38 108.88
CA LEU A 89 98.65 50.50 109.21
C LEU A 89 97.80 50.81 107.96
N LYS A 90 98.29 51.70 107.09
CA LYS A 90 97.63 52.02 105.82
C LYS A 90 97.55 50.81 104.89
N TYR A 91 98.64 50.06 104.71
CA TYR A 91 98.63 48.82 103.90
C TYR A 91 97.70 47.74 104.48
N GLN A 92 97.60 47.63 105.81
CA GLN A 92 96.63 46.72 106.45
C GLN A 92 95.18 47.12 106.16
N ALA A 93 94.86 48.42 106.24
CA ALA A 93 93.53 48.94 105.91
C ALA A 93 93.17 48.73 104.42
N GLU A 94 94.12 48.97 103.51
CA GLU A 94 93.94 48.72 102.07
C GLU A 94 93.74 47.22 101.77
N LEU A 95 94.49 46.33 102.42
CA LEU A 95 94.31 44.87 102.31
C LEU A 95 92.94 44.40 102.83
N GLU A 96 92.43 44.97 103.93
CA GLU A 96 91.07 44.67 104.40
C GLU A 96 90.00 45.17 103.44
N ALA A 97 90.15 46.37 102.88
CA ALA A 97 89.23 46.93 101.91
C ALA A 97 89.16 46.05 100.65
N LEU A 98 90.31 45.64 100.10
CA LEU A 98 90.39 44.73 98.96
C LEU A 98 89.78 43.35 99.27
N LYS A 99 90.02 42.78 100.47
CA LYS A 99 89.36 41.53 100.89
C LYS A 99 87.85 41.65 100.96
N LYS A 100 87.32 42.77 101.49
CA LYS A 100 85.87 43.04 101.52
C LYS A 100 85.30 43.19 100.10
N GLN A 101 85.97 43.93 99.22
CA GLN A 101 85.55 44.12 97.83
C GLN A 101 85.52 42.79 97.06
N LEU A 102 86.58 41.98 97.16
CA LEU A 102 86.65 40.66 96.54
C LEU A 102 85.58 39.69 97.08
N SER A 103 85.27 39.76 98.38
CA SER A 103 84.18 38.97 98.98
C SER A 103 82.80 39.38 98.44
N MET A 104 82.55 40.68 98.24
CA MET A 104 81.30 41.17 97.64
C MET A 104 81.20 40.80 96.16
N GLU A 105 82.27 40.95 95.37
CA GLU A 105 82.27 40.59 93.96
C GLU A 105 82.03 39.08 93.76
N ASN A 106 82.67 38.23 94.57
CA ASN A 106 82.43 36.79 94.52
C ASN A 106 80.98 36.41 94.85
N LYS A 107 80.34 37.08 95.82
CA LYS A 107 78.91 36.89 96.15
C LYS A 107 77.97 37.35 95.03
N LEU A 108 78.30 38.46 94.37
CA LEU A 108 77.55 38.95 93.22
C LEU A 108 77.66 37.97 92.04
N ARG A 109 78.88 37.58 91.66
CA ARG A 109 79.12 36.60 90.59
C ARG A 109 78.48 35.24 90.87
N SER A 110 78.47 34.75 92.11
CA SER A 110 77.75 33.52 92.45
C SER A 110 76.23 33.68 92.35
N GLY A 111 75.68 34.80 92.83
CA GLY A 111 74.24 35.09 92.72
C GLY A 111 73.77 35.23 91.28
N GLU A 112 74.56 35.88 90.43
CA GLU A 112 74.32 35.97 88.98
C GLU A 112 74.39 34.60 88.32
N LYS A 113 75.43 33.80 88.61
CA LYS A 113 75.56 32.43 88.12
C LYS A 113 74.33 31.58 88.46
N ASP A 114 73.91 31.57 89.73
CA ASP A 114 72.74 30.82 90.19
C ASP A 114 71.43 31.33 89.54
N ALA A 115 71.35 32.61 89.19
CA ALA A 115 70.21 33.17 88.46
C ALA A 115 70.19 32.75 86.99
N TYR A 116 71.35 32.78 86.31
CA TYR A 116 71.49 32.30 84.93
C TYR A 116 71.26 30.79 84.81
N GLU A 117 71.80 29.97 85.72
CA GLU A 117 71.58 28.52 85.72
C GLU A 117 70.09 28.19 85.92
N ARG A 118 69.40 28.86 86.87
CA ARG A 118 67.94 28.71 87.03
C ARG A 118 67.16 29.16 85.79
N LYS A 119 67.58 30.22 85.12
CA LYS A 119 66.96 30.69 83.87
C LYS A 119 67.18 29.72 82.71
N ILE A 120 68.37 29.12 82.59
CA ILE A 120 68.65 28.09 81.59
C ILE A 120 67.77 26.86 81.85
N VAL A 121 67.74 26.34 83.08
CA VAL A 121 66.92 25.17 83.43
C VAL A 121 65.42 25.43 83.20
N SER A 122 64.91 26.64 83.48
CA SER A 122 63.50 26.98 83.21
C SER A 122 63.20 27.09 81.71
N LEU A 123 64.11 27.66 80.92
CA LEU A 123 63.99 27.74 79.46
C LEU A 123 64.06 26.35 78.83
N THR A 124 65.01 25.49 79.22
CA THR A 124 65.10 24.10 78.73
C THR A 124 63.81 23.34 79.01
N LYS A 125 63.30 23.37 80.25
CA LYS A 125 62.00 22.74 80.58
C LYS A 125 60.83 23.27 79.75
N ASN A 126 60.82 24.56 79.41
CA ASN A 126 59.78 25.15 78.57
C ASN A 126 59.91 24.69 77.11
N TYR A 127 61.13 24.69 76.55
CA TYR A 127 61.38 24.15 75.21
C TYR A 127 61.06 22.66 75.11
N ASP A 128 61.42 21.85 76.10
CA ASP A 128 61.06 20.43 76.17
C ASP A 128 59.53 20.24 76.23
N ALA A 129 58.82 21.05 77.01
CA ALA A 129 57.36 21.03 77.07
C ALA A 129 56.71 21.40 75.72
N ILE A 130 57.22 22.44 75.04
CA ILE A 130 56.78 22.86 73.70
C ILE A 130 57.07 21.76 72.67
N LEU A 131 58.25 21.15 72.69
CA LEU A 131 58.61 20.04 71.79
C LEU A 131 57.71 18.82 72.03
N ALA A 132 57.48 18.44 73.29
CA ALA A 132 56.59 17.34 73.66
C ALA A 132 55.12 17.64 73.33
N GLN A 133 54.69 18.91 73.34
CA GLN A 133 53.38 19.32 72.83
C GLN A 133 53.32 19.21 71.31
N ARG A 134 54.30 19.76 70.58
CA ARG A 134 54.36 19.68 69.11
C ARG A 134 54.43 18.24 68.60
N GLN A 135 55.19 17.36 69.26
CA GLN A 135 55.20 15.93 68.96
C GLN A 135 53.83 15.27 69.17
N ARG A 136 53.10 15.63 70.23
CA ARG A 136 51.72 15.16 70.45
C ARG A 136 50.73 15.71 69.43
N GLU A 137 50.89 16.97 69.01
CA GLU A 137 50.10 17.58 67.94
C GLU A 137 50.36 16.89 66.59
N MET A 138 51.62 16.68 66.20
CA MET A 138 51.98 15.96 64.97
C MET A 138 51.47 14.52 65.00
N ALA A 139 51.75 13.74 66.05
CA ALA A 139 51.22 12.37 66.17
C ALA A 139 49.68 12.33 66.19
N GLY A 140 49.02 13.38 66.70
CA GLY A 140 47.58 13.56 66.62
C GLY A 140 47.07 13.85 65.20
N MET A 141 47.81 14.64 64.42
CA MET A 141 47.53 14.87 63.00
C MET A 141 47.82 13.64 62.13
N ASP A 142 48.93 12.92 62.37
CA ASP A 142 49.28 11.69 61.66
C ASP A 142 48.21 10.61 61.86
N ARG A 143 47.70 10.45 63.09
CA ARG A 143 46.55 9.55 63.35
C ARG A 143 45.29 9.98 62.62
N LYS A 144 44.98 11.28 62.57
CA LYS A 144 43.83 11.79 61.81
C LYS A 144 44.01 11.62 60.31
N MET A 145 45.23 11.79 59.79
CA MET A 145 45.57 11.58 58.39
C MET A 145 45.45 10.10 58.01
N ALA A 146 45.98 9.19 58.83
CA ALA A 146 45.84 7.76 58.66
C ALA A 146 44.36 7.34 58.70
N GLN A 147 43.57 7.81 59.66
CA GLN A 147 42.12 7.55 59.72
C GLN A 147 41.36 8.12 58.52
N ALA A 148 41.78 9.27 57.98
CA ALA A 148 41.17 9.85 56.78
C ALA A 148 41.53 9.04 55.52
N GLN A 149 42.79 8.57 55.41
CA GLN A 149 43.23 7.68 54.33
C GLN A 149 42.52 6.32 54.40
N GLU A 150 42.42 5.72 55.59
CA GLU A 150 41.70 4.46 55.82
C GLU A 150 40.22 4.57 55.44
N LYS A 151 39.53 5.62 55.91
CA LYS A 151 38.14 5.90 55.50
C LYS A 151 38.00 6.13 54.00
N PHE A 152 38.92 6.89 53.38
CA PHE A 152 38.90 7.10 51.93
C PHE A 152 39.09 5.78 51.17
N ILE A 153 39.98 4.90 51.62
CA ILE A 153 40.19 3.56 51.03
C ILE A 153 38.94 2.68 51.24
N GLU A 154 38.32 2.70 52.43
CA GLU A 154 37.07 1.98 52.69
C GLU A 154 35.93 2.47 51.79
N ASP A 155 35.71 3.77 51.70
CA ASP A 155 34.61 4.35 50.92
C ASP A 155 34.84 4.16 49.41
N MET A 156 36.07 4.33 48.92
CA MET A 156 36.44 3.96 47.54
C MET A 156 36.22 2.46 47.27
N SER A 157 36.49 1.58 48.25
CA SER A 157 36.27 0.14 48.10
C SER A 157 34.78 -0.21 48.10
N ARG A 158 33.97 0.45 48.94
CA ARG A 158 32.50 0.32 48.96
C ARG A 158 31.87 0.86 47.68
N GLU A 159 32.34 2.00 47.19
CA GLU A 159 31.87 2.59 45.93
C GLU A 159 32.24 1.70 44.74
N LYS A 160 33.47 1.20 44.68
CA LYS A 160 33.89 0.20 43.67
C LYS A 160 33.01 -1.05 43.72
N ALA A 161 32.74 -1.61 44.89
CA ALA A 161 31.87 -2.78 45.03
C ALA A 161 30.41 -2.50 44.60
N LYS A 162 29.87 -1.30 44.88
CA LYS A 162 28.57 -0.87 44.38
C LYS A 162 28.57 -0.73 42.85
N ALA A 163 29.58 -0.07 42.28
CA ALA A 163 29.72 0.09 40.84
C ALA A 163 29.87 -1.28 40.13
N GLU A 164 30.59 -2.22 40.72
CA GLU A 164 30.79 -3.58 40.21
C GLU A 164 29.48 -4.41 40.27
N THR A 165 28.72 -4.33 41.36
CA THR A 165 27.39 -4.98 41.43
C THR A 165 26.39 -4.35 40.45
N THR A 166 26.34 -3.02 40.31
CA THR A 166 25.53 -2.35 39.28
C THR A 166 25.96 -2.74 37.87
N ALA A 167 27.25 -2.79 37.57
CA ALA A 167 27.77 -3.23 36.28
C ALA A 167 27.40 -4.69 35.97
N GLN A 168 27.43 -5.57 36.98
CA GLN A 168 27.01 -6.97 36.82
C GLN A 168 25.49 -7.12 36.63
N ILE A 169 24.67 -6.28 37.27
CA ILE A 169 23.22 -6.21 37.02
C ILE A 169 22.96 -5.79 35.58
N ILE A 170 23.55 -4.67 35.13
CA ILE A 170 23.42 -4.16 33.76
C ILE A 170 23.89 -5.21 32.74
N LYS A 171 24.98 -5.94 33.03
CA LYS A 171 25.47 -7.04 32.20
C LYS A 171 24.44 -8.18 32.12
N ASN A 172 23.86 -8.61 33.25
CA ASN A 172 22.84 -9.65 33.27
C ASN A 172 21.57 -9.24 32.50
N GLU A 173 21.15 -7.98 32.64
CA GLU A 173 20.02 -7.40 31.89
C GLU A 173 20.30 -7.37 30.39
N LEU A 174 21.49 -6.90 29.97
CA LEU A 174 21.93 -6.93 28.58
C LEU A 174 21.97 -8.35 28.01
N GLU A 175 22.52 -9.32 28.75
CA GLU A 175 22.51 -10.73 28.34
C GLU A 175 21.08 -11.29 28.23
N SER A 176 20.17 -10.89 29.11
CA SER A 176 18.75 -11.27 29.04
C SER A 176 18.07 -10.70 27.79
N VAL A 177 18.25 -9.40 27.53
CA VAL A 177 17.68 -8.71 26.36
C VAL A 177 18.26 -9.26 25.04
N ILE A 178 19.54 -9.64 25.02
CA ILE A 178 20.16 -10.30 23.85
C ILE A 178 19.49 -11.66 23.60
N ARG A 179 19.31 -12.50 24.64
CA ARG A 179 18.64 -13.80 24.51
C ARG A 179 17.18 -13.67 24.07
N GLU A 180 16.46 -12.69 24.59
CA GLU A 180 15.07 -12.41 24.20
C GLU A 180 14.97 -11.97 22.73
N LYS A 181 15.85 -11.05 22.31
CA LYS A 181 15.95 -10.60 20.91
C LYS A 181 16.30 -11.73 19.96
N ASP A 182 17.23 -12.61 20.33
CA ASP A 182 17.59 -13.77 19.50
C ASP A 182 16.44 -14.79 19.42
N ALA A 183 15.71 -15.02 20.53
CA ALA A 183 14.51 -15.85 20.53
C ALA A 183 13.37 -15.25 19.67
N GLU A 184 13.17 -13.93 19.73
CA GLU A 184 12.21 -13.24 18.85
C GLU A 184 12.63 -13.33 17.38
N LYS A 185 13.91 -13.13 17.07
CA LYS A 185 14.46 -13.30 15.73
C LYS A 185 14.24 -14.72 15.20
N MET A 186 14.47 -15.75 16.01
CA MET A 186 14.15 -17.14 15.65
C MET A 186 12.64 -17.35 15.41
N LYS A 187 11.77 -16.75 16.24
CA LYS A 187 10.31 -16.81 16.09
C LYS A 187 9.82 -16.11 14.81
N ILE A 188 10.43 -15.00 14.43
CA ILE A 188 10.16 -14.30 13.16
C ILE A 188 10.65 -15.14 11.98
N GLU A 189 11.84 -15.71 12.05
CA GLU A 189 12.40 -16.56 10.99
C GLU A 189 11.59 -17.85 10.79
N ALA A 190 11.13 -18.49 11.87
CA ALA A 190 10.22 -19.64 11.78
C ALA A 190 8.90 -19.27 11.09
N LYS A 191 8.27 -18.16 11.47
CA LYS A 191 7.07 -17.63 10.78
C LYS A 191 7.35 -17.33 9.30
N ARG A 192 8.52 -16.77 8.98
CA ARG A 192 8.94 -16.50 7.60
C ARG A 192 9.00 -17.80 6.79
N GLN A 193 9.69 -18.82 7.30
CA GLN A 193 9.82 -20.12 6.64
C GLN A 193 8.46 -20.84 6.48
N ASP A 194 7.57 -20.79 7.47
CA ASP A 194 6.24 -21.39 7.35
C ASP A 194 5.33 -20.63 6.36
N SER A 195 5.44 -19.30 6.30
CA SER A 195 4.78 -18.52 5.25
C SER A 195 5.35 -18.82 3.85
N GLU A 196 6.66 -19.07 3.75
CA GLU A 196 7.34 -19.44 2.49
C GLU A 196 6.92 -20.84 2.01
N LYS A 197 6.76 -21.81 2.91
CA LYS A 197 6.13 -23.12 2.61
C LYS A 197 4.70 -22.95 2.10
N THR A 198 3.88 -22.17 2.81
CA THR A 198 2.49 -21.90 2.42
C THR A 198 2.40 -21.24 1.03
N ILE A 199 3.25 -20.25 0.74
CA ILE A 199 3.35 -19.60 -0.57
C ILE A 199 3.75 -20.61 -1.65
N ASN A 200 4.67 -21.53 -1.37
CA ASN A 200 5.10 -22.54 -2.33
C ASN A 200 4.02 -23.61 -2.58
N ASN A 201 3.26 -23.99 -1.56
CA ASN A 201 2.07 -24.84 -1.72
C ASN A 201 1.01 -24.15 -2.60
N PHE A 202 0.65 -22.89 -2.32
CA PHE A 202 -0.28 -22.13 -3.16
C PHE A 202 0.22 -21.95 -4.61
N LYS A 203 1.53 -21.83 -4.85
CA LYS A 203 2.10 -21.84 -6.21
C LYS A 203 1.91 -23.19 -6.91
N GLN A 204 2.07 -24.31 -6.19
CA GLN A 204 1.83 -25.65 -6.73
C GLN A 204 0.35 -25.87 -7.04
N GLU A 205 -0.55 -25.56 -6.12
CA GLU A 205 -2.01 -25.61 -6.32
C GLU A 205 -2.45 -24.72 -7.50
N THR A 206 -1.94 -23.49 -7.58
CA THR A 206 -2.18 -22.59 -8.73
C THR A 206 -1.64 -23.19 -10.04
N GLY A 207 -0.56 -23.96 -9.99
CA GLY A 207 -0.01 -24.70 -11.13
C GLY A 207 -0.93 -25.85 -11.58
N ILE A 208 -1.45 -26.63 -10.64
CA ILE A 208 -2.42 -27.72 -10.87
C ILE A 208 -3.69 -27.16 -11.49
N LEU A 209 -4.31 -26.16 -10.85
CA LEU A 209 -5.53 -25.48 -11.34
C LEU A 209 -5.33 -24.87 -12.73
N LYS A 210 -4.15 -24.30 -13.04
CA LYS A 210 -3.83 -23.79 -14.38
C LYS A 210 -3.75 -24.91 -15.43
N ASN A 211 -3.34 -26.12 -15.06
CA ASN A 211 -3.32 -27.27 -15.96
C ASN A 211 -4.73 -27.85 -16.14
N GLU A 212 -5.51 -28.01 -15.08
CA GLU A 212 -6.92 -28.41 -15.14
C GLU A 212 -7.75 -27.45 -16.02
N ILE A 213 -7.56 -26.13 -15.89
CA ILE A 213 -8.23 -25.14 -16.74
C ILE A 213 -7.83 -25.29 -18.22
N LYS A 214 -6.58 -25.65 -18.53
CA LYS A 214 -6.17 -25.93 -19.92
C LYS A 214 -6.80 -27.20 -20.45
N GLU A 215 -6.85 -28.25 -19.62
CA GLU A 215 -7.45 -29.53 -19.99
C GLU A 215 -8.95 -29.40 -20.24
N LEU A 216 -9.70 -28.79 -19.31
CA LEU A 216 -11.13 -28.51 -19.45
C LEU A 216 -11.43 -27.65 -20.69
N ARG A 217 -10.59 -26.66 -21.02
CA ARG A 217 -10.71 -25.90 -22.28
C ARG A 217 -10.48 -26.76 -23.52
N SER A 218 -9.56 -27.73 -23.46
CA SER A 218 -9.32 -28.67 -24.54
C SER A 218 -10.51 -29.64 -24.71
N GLN A 219 -11.04 -30.17 -23.60
CA GLN A 219 -12.22 -31.04 -23.60
C GLN A 219 -13.46 -30.32 -24.14
N LEU A 220 -13.73 -29.10 -23.69
CA LEU A 220 -14.82 -28.25 -24.21
C LEU A 220 -14.66 -27.95 -25.71
N LYS A 221 -13.42 -27.77 -26.19
CA LYS A 221 -13.17 -27.60 -27.63
C LYS A 221 -13.52 -28.87 -28.41
N VAL A 222 -13.06 -30.04 -27.96
CA VAL A 222 -13.39 -31.33 -28.61
C VAL A 222 -14.90 -31.56 -28.62
N GLN A 223 -15.59 -31.35 -27.50
CA GLN A 223 -17.05 -31.46 -27.44
C GLN A 223 -17.76 -30.52 -28.42
N ARG A 224 -17.27 -29.28 -28.57
CA ARG A 224 -17.81 -28.33 -29.55
C ARG A 224 -17.58 -28.79 -30.99
N ASP A 225 -16.37 -29.23 -31.30
CA ASP A 225 -16.00 -29.75 -32.62
C ASP A 225 -16.84 -31.01 -32.97
N ASP A 226 -17.14 -31.87 -31.97
CA ASP A 226 -18.04 -33.04 -32.10
C ASP A 226 -19.51 -32.63 -32.34
N TYR A 227 -20.04 -31.65 -31.60
CA TYR A 227 -21.40 -31.15 -31.81
C TYR A 227 -21.56 -30.47 -33.17
N ASP A 228 -20.57 -29.67 -33.60
CA ASP A 228 -20.55 -29.06 -34.93
C ASP A 228 -20.48 -30.15 -36.03
N MET A 229 -19.79 -31.26 -35.79
CA MET A 229 -19.76 -32.41 -36.70
C MET A 229 -21.11 -33.14 -36.75
N GLN A 230 -21.76 -33.36 -35.60
CA GLN A 230 -23.10 -33.96 -35.52
C GLN A 230 -24.14 -33.10 -36.25
N LEU A 231 -24.12 -31.78 -36.06
CA LEU A 231 -25.01 -30.84 -36.78
C LEU A 231 -24.82 -30.94 -38.29
N ARG A 232 -23.57 -30.90 -38.79
CA ARG A 232 -23.28 -31.06 -40.23
C ARG A 232 -23.72 -32.41 -40.79
N ASN A 233 -23.65 -33.48 -40.00
CA ASN A 233 -24.15 -34.79 -40.40
C ASN A 233 -25.68 -34.82 -40.47
N MET A 234 -26.36 -34.24 -39.47
CA MET A 234 -27.82 -34.07 -39.48
C MET A 234 -28.29 -33.24 -40.68
N ASP A 235 -27.66 -32.10 -40.95
CA ASP A 235 -27.96 -31.25 -42.10
C ASP A 235 -27.82 -32.04 -43.42
N ARG A 236 -26.75 -32.83 -43.55
CA ARG A 236 -26.54 -33.72 -44.70
C ARG A 236 -27.62 -34.79 -44.84
N GLU A 237 -28.02 -35.42 -43.74
CA GLU A 237 -29.11 -36.41 -43.74
C GLU A 237 -30.46 -35.79 -44.13
N TRP A 238 -30.75 -34.57 -43.64
CA TRP A 238 -31.93 -33.80 -44.04
C TRP A 238 -31.88 -33.40 -45.50
N GLU A 239 -30.77 -32.90 -46.02
CA GLU A 239 -30.59 -32.64 -47.45
C GLU A 239 -30.83 -33.90 -48.30
N GLU A 240 -30.29 -35.05 -47.87
CA GLU A 240 -30.52 -36.32 -48.57
C GLU A 240 -31.98 -36.76 -48.50
N ALA A 241 -32.66 -36.59 -47.37
CA ALA A 241 -34.09 -36.87 -47.21
C ALA A 241 -34.94 -35.97 -48.11
N VAL A 242 -34.62 -34.67 -48.20
CA VAL A 242 -35.24 -33.74 -49.16
C VAL A 242 -34.98 -34.19 -50.59
N ARG A 243 -33.73 -34.48 -50.97
CA ARG A 243 -33.39 -35.00 -52.32
C ARG A 243 -34.09 -36.33 -52.65
N ARG A 244 -34.38 -37.20 -51.66
CA ARG A 244 -35.18 -38.42 -51.84
C ARG A 244 -36.65 -38.05 -52.10
N LYS A 245 -37.25 -37.20 -51.27
CA LYS A 245 -38.65 -36.75 -51.41
C LYS A 245 -38.90 -35.95 -52.70
N GLU A 246 -37.93 -35.17 -53.18
CA GLU A 246 -38.00 -34.52 -54.48
C GLU A 246 -37.98 -35.53 -55.65
N ARG A 247 -37.20 -36.61 -55.54
CA ARG A 247 -37.18 -37.69 -56.53
C ARG A 247 -38.51 -38.44 -56.54
N GLU A 248 -39.03 -38.82 -55.38
CA GLU A 248 -40.37 -39.42 -55.24
C GLU A 248 -41.45 -38.50 -55.82
N LYS A 249 -41.43 -37.19 -55.52
CA LYS A 249 -42.36 -36.21 -56.09
C LYS A 249 -42.28 -36.14 -57.62
N LYS A 250 -41.06 -36.10 -58.20
CA LYS A 250 -40.86 -36.10 -59.65
C LYS A 250 -41.37 -37.39 -60.30
N GLU A 251 -41.18 -38.54 -59.64
CA GLU A 251 -41.68 -39.82 -60.11
C GLU A 251 -43.21 -39.90 -60.06
N LEU A 252 -43.83 -39.52 -58.93
CA LEU A 252 -45.29 -39.48 -58.80
C LEU A 252 -45.95 -38.51 -59.80
N VAL A 253 -45.33 -37.35 -60.07
CA VAL A 253 -45.80 -36.43 -61.13
C VAL A 253 -45.68 -37.07 -62.53
N SER A 254 -44.64 -37.87 -62.78
CA SER A 254 -44.49 -38.62 -64.04
C SER A 254 -45.55 -39.73 -64.16
N GLN A 255 -45.84 -40.44 -63.07
CA GLN A 255 -46.90 -41.45 -63.02
C GLN A 255 -48.29 -40.84 -63.22
N MET A 256 -48.60 -39.71 -62.54
CA MET A 256 -49.86 -38.97 -62.75
C MET A 256 -50.02 -38.54 -64.22
N LYS A 257 -48.99 -37.94 -64.83
CA LYS A 257 -49.06 -37.53 -66.25
C LYS A 257 -49.30 -38.70 -67.20
N LYS A 258 -48.73 -39.88 -66.92
CA LYS A 258 -49.03 -41.10 -67.71
C LYS A 258 -50.49 -41.51 -67.55
N LEU A 259 -51.00 -41.56 -66.32
CA LEU A 259 -52.41 -41.89 -66.04
C LEU A 259 -53.38 -40.86 -66.64
N GLU A 260 -53.06 -39.57 -66.61
CA GLU A 260 -53.84 -38.51 -67.28
C GLU A 260 -53.91 -38.74 -68.80
N ILE A 261 -52.77 -39.08 -69.43
CA ILE A 261 -52.69 -39.40 -70.86
C ILE A 261 -53.48 -40.68 -71.18
N ASP A 262 -53.33 -41.74 -70.37
CA ASP A 262 -54.02 -43.02 -70.57
C ASP A 262 -55.55 -42.87 -70.40
N VAL A 263 -56.00 -42.14 -69.38
CA VAL A 263 -57.42 -41.84 -69.14
C VAL A 263 -57.99 -40.97 -70.26
N ALA A 264 -57.27 -39.92 -70.69
CA ALA A 264 -57.66 -39.12 -71.85
C ALA A 264 -57.70 -39.96 -73.15
N GLY A 265 -56.77 -40.91 -73.31
CA GLY A 265 -56.75 -41.87 -74.40
C GLY A 265 -57.97 -42.79 -74.40
N GLN A 266 -58.31 -43.38 -73.25
CA GLN A 266 -59.48 -44.24 -73.06
C GLN A 266 -60.79 -43.48 -73.32
N PHE A 267 -60.97 -42.28 -72.75
CA PHE A 267 -62.15 -41.45 -73.02
C PHE A 267 -62.27 -41.08 -74.50
N ASN A 268 -61.17 -40.72 -75.17
CA ASN A 268 -61.18 -40.44 -76.61
C ASN A 268 -61.48 -41.68 -77.46
N ALA A 269 -61.03 -42.87 -77.04
CA ALA A 269 -61.37 -44.13 -77.70
C ALA A 269 -62.87 -44.45 -77.56
N GLN A 270 -63.41 -44.38 -76.33
CA GLN A 270 -64.84 -44.57 -76.07
C GLN A 270 -65.72 -43.56 -76.81
N LEU A 271 -65.30 -42.29 -76.91
CA LEU A 271 -66.01 -41.28 -77.69
C LEU A 271 -66.02 -41.58 -79.20
N LYS A 272 -64.93 -42.16 -79.74
CA LYS A 272 -64.88 -42.61 -81.14
C LYS A 272 -65.79 -43.83 -81.36
N GLU A 273 -65.69 -44.84 -80.50
CA GLU A 273 -66.54 -46.03 -80.54
C GLU A 273 -68.02 -45.67 -80.48
N ALA A 274 -68.44 -44.85 -79.50
CA ALA A 274 -69.81 -44.35 -79.40
C ALA A 274 -70.26 -43.51 -80.61
N ALA A 275 -69.33 -42.80 -81.28
CA ALA A 275 -69.63 -42.07 -82.51
C ALA A 275 -69.81 -43.02 -83.72
N GLU A 276 -69.05 -44.11 -83.79
CA GLU A 276 -69.20 -45.16 -84.80
C GLU A 276 -70.48 -45.98 -84.59
N GLU A 277 -70.78 -46.38 -83.35
CA GLU A 277 -72.06 -46.99 -82.99
C GLU A 277 -73.24 -46.08 -83.36
N LYS A 278 -73.18 -44.78 -83.02
CA LYS A 278 -74.19 -43.79 -83.40
C LYS A 278 -74.35 -43.73 -84.93
N LYS A 279 -73.27 -43.81 -85.70
CA LYS A 279 -73.29 -43.82 -87.17
C LYS A 279 -73.94 -45.11 -87.71
N LEU A 280 -73.62 -46.27 -87.14
CA LEU A 280 -74.22 -47.56 -87.48
C LEU A 280 -75.73 -47.59 -87.17
N ILE A 281 -76.13 -47.13 -85.98
CA ILE A 281 -77.54 -47.02 -85.58
C ILE A 281 -78.27 -46.04 -86.50
N SER A 282 -77.68 -44.88 -86.81
CA SER A 282 -78.29 -43.90 -87.73
C SER A 282 -78.49 -44.48 -89.14
N LYS A 283 -77.54 -45.26 -89.65
CA LYS A 283 -77.68 -45.99 -90.91
C LYS A 283 -78.83 -47.00 -90.83
N LYS A 284 -78.89 -47.82 -89.76
CA LYS A 284 -79.96 -48.81 -89.56
C LYS A 284 -81.35 -48.17 -89.47
N VAL A 285 -81.46 -46.98 -88.87
CA VAL A 285 -82.71 -46.20 -88.83
C VAL A 285 -83.13 -45.76 -90.24
N LEU A 286 -82.19 -45.26 -91.06
CA LEU A 286 -82.47 -44.89 -92.45
C LEU A 286 -82.87 -46.09 -93.32
N ASP A 287 -82.19 -47.23 -93.15
CA ASP A 287 -82.49 -48.47 -93.89
C ASP A 287 -83.88 -49.01 -93.48
N LEU A 288 -84.25 -48.95 -92.19
CA LEU A 288 -85.60 -49.30 -91.71
C LEU A 288 -86.67 -48.31 -92.19
N GLN A 289 -86.38 -47.01 -92.26
CA GLN A 289 -87.29 -46.01 -92.81
C GLN A 289 -87.61 -46.31 -94.28
N ARG A 290 -86.58 -46.61 -95.10
CA ARG A 290 -86.75 -47.03 -96.50
C ARG A 290 -87.60 -48.30 -96.64
N GLN A 291 -87.38 -49.31 -95.78
CA GLN A 291 -88.21 -50.52 -95.77
C GLN A 291 -89.68 -50.22 -95.44
N ILE A 292 -89.94 -49.31 -94.49
CA ILE A 292 -91.31 -48.89 -94.15
C ILE A 292 -91.94 -48.12 -95.32
N GLU A 293 -91.20 -47.23 -95.98
CA GLU A 293 -91.65 -46.52 -97.18
C GLU A 293 -91.96 -47.50 -98.34
N GLU A 294 -91.12 -48.50 -98.57
CA GLU A 294 -91.33 -49.53 -99.58
C GLU A 294 -92.55 -50.42 -99.29
N ILE A 295 -92.74 -50.84 -98.02
CA ILE A 295 -93.93 -51.57 -97.59
C ILE A 295 -95.20 -50.72 -97.74
N ASN A 296 -95.14 -49.43 -97.38
CA ASN A 296 -96.28 -48.52 -97.55
C ASN A 296 -96.62 -48.34 -99.03
N LEU A 297 -95.64 -48.11 -99.90
CA LEU A 297 -95.84 -48.01 -101.36
C LEU A 297 -96.39 -49.32 -101.95
N ALA A 298 -95.93 -50.49 -101.48
CA ALA A 298 -96.47 -51.78 -101.87
C ALA A 298 -97.93 -51.96 -101.42
N HIS A 299 -98.27 -51.52 -100.21
CA HIS A 299 -99.63 -51.53 -99.69
C HIS A 299 -100.56 -50.57 -100.46
N GLU A 300 -100.10 -49.37 -100.77
CA GLU A 300 -100.82 -48.39 -101.60
C GLU A 300 -101.08 -48.95 -103.01
N ARG A 301 -100.09 -49.59 -103.65
CA ARG A 301 -100.28 -50.27 -104.94
C ARG A 301 -101.36 -51.36 -104.86
N PHE A 302 -101.33 -52.19 -103.83
CA PHE A 302 -102.34 -53.23 -103.60
C PHE A 302 -103.75 -52.65 -103.36
N LEU A 303 -103.86 -51.52 -102.65
CA LEU A 303 -105.14 -50.83 -102.47
C LEU A 303 -105.67 -50.25 -103.79
N VAL A 304 -104.81 -49.69 -104.64
CA VAL A 304 -105.19 -49.21 -105.98
C VAL A 304 -105.64 -50.36 -106.89
N GLU A 305 -104.93 -51.49 -106.87
CA GLU A 305 -105.30 -52.69 -107.63
C GLU A 305 -106.65 -53.28 -107.16
N LYS A 306 -106.89 -53.30 -105.84
CA LYS A 306 -108.19 -53.63 -105.23
C LYS A 306 -109.30 -52.68 -105.71
N ASP A 307 -109.06 -51.37 -105.70
CA ASP A 307 -110.03 -50.38 -106.16
C ASP A 307 -110.33 -50.52 -107.67
N GLU A 308 -109.32 -50.78 -108.50
CA GLU A 308 -109.54 -51.11 -109.92
C GLU A 308 -110.37 -52.38 -110.11
N PHE A 309 -110.10 -53.43 -109.33
CA PHE A 309 -110.87 -54.67 -109.36
C PHE A 309 -112.34 -54.43 -109.01
N TYR A 310 -112.62 -53.65 -107.96
CA TYR A 310 -114.00 -53.28 -107.60
C TYR A 310 -114.65 -52.39 -108.66
N ARG A 311 -113.93 -51.43 -109.27
CA ARG A 311 -114.46 -50.65 -110.41
C ARG A 311 -114.83 -51.53 -111.60
N LYS A 312 -114.00 -52.54 -111.94
CA LYS A 312 -114.27 -53.52 -113.00
C LYS A 312 -115.50 -54.37 -112.67
N GLN A 313 -115.67 -54.84 -111.42
CA GLN A 313 -116.88 -55.55 -111.00
C GLN A 313 -118.13 -54.67 -111.06
N ILE A 314 -118.06 -53.42 -110.62
CA ILE A 314 -119.18 -52.46 -110.68
C ILE A 314 -119.57 -52.18 -112.14
N ALA A 315 -118.61 -52.11 -113.07
CA ALA A 315 -118.91 -51.98 -114.50
C ALA A 315 -119.69 -53.20 -115.02
N VAL A 316 -119.21 -54.43 -114.76
CA VAL A 316 -119.91 -55.67 -115.17
C VAL A 316 -121.32 -55.76 -114.57
N LEU A 317 -121.49 -55.37 -113.30
CA LEU A 317 -122.81 -55.34 -112.66
C LEU A 317 -123.74 -54.28 -113.25
N ARG A 318 -123.20 -53.12 -113.67
CA ARG A 318 -123.96 -52.09 -114.39
C ARG A 318 -124.37 -52.55 -115.78
N ASP A 319 -123.47 -53.21 -116.51
CA ASP A 319 -123.78 -53.74 -117.85
C ASP A 319 -124.90 -54.80 -117.75
N ALA A 320 -124.82 -55.69 -116.75
CA ALA A 320 -125.88 -56.67 -116.47
C ALA A 320 -127.19 -56.01 -116.01
N GLN A 321 -127.13 -54.92 -115.23
CA GLN A 321 -128.32 -54.15 -114.85
C GLN A 321 -128.99 -53.52 -116.08
N ILE A 322 -128.21 -52.88 -116.95
CA ILE A 322 -128.69 -52.29 -118.21
C ILE A 322 -129.32 -53.37 -119.11
N GLU A 323 -128.74 -54.57 -119.16
CA GLU A 323 -129.33 -55.68 -119.93
C GLU A 323 -130.69 -56.14 -119.35
N ILE A 324 -130.80 -56.25 -118.02
CA ILE A 324 -132.06 -56.59 -117.34
C ILE A 324 -133.11 -55.48 -117.55
N GLU A 325 -132.71 -54.21 -117.45
CA GLU A 325 -133.58 -53.05 -117.63
C GLU A 325 -134.11 -52.97 -119.08
N ASN A 326 -133.25 -53.21 -120.08
CA ASN A 326 -133.66 -53.34 -121.48
C ASN A 326 -134.62 -54.52 -121.72
N ARG A 327 -134.38 -55.68 -121.08
CA ARG A 327 -135.31 -56.83 -121.16
C ARG A 327 -136.65 -56.53 -120.48
N PHE A 328 -136.64 -55.78 -119.38
CA PHE A 328 -137.85 -55.36 -118.69
C PHE A 328 -138.66 -54.40 -119.57
N GLN A 329 -138.01 -53.40 -120.17
CA GLN A 329 -138.65 -52.47 -121.11
C GLN A 329 -139.30 -53.21 -122.30
N MET A 330 -138.58 -54.14 -122.94
CA MET A 330 -139.17 -54.94 -124.04
C MET A 330 -140.41 -55.75 -123.58
N LYS A 331 -140.42 -56.25 -122.34
CA LYS A 331 -141.58 -56.97 -121.78
C LYS A 331 -142.72 -56.05 -121.36
N GLU A 332 -142.42 -54.82 -120.95
CA GLU A 332 -143.41 -53.78 -120.68
C GLU A 332 -144.06 -53.28 -121.98
N ASP A 333 -143.28 -53.14 -123.05
CA ASP A 333 -143.75 -52.81 -124.40
C ASP A 333 -144.63 -53.95 -124.98
N GLU A 334 -144.21 -55.22 -124.84
CA GLU A 334 -145.06 -56.40 -125.17
C GLU A 334 -146.37 -56.42 -124.36
N LEU A 335 -146.32 -56.14 -123.06
CA LEU A 335 -147.51 -56.09 -122.20
C LEU A 335 -148.46 -54.96 -122.60
N ASN A 336 -147.95 -53.80 -122.97
CA ASN A 336 -148.75 -52.67 -123.44
C ASN A 336 -149.43 -53.00 -124.79
N MET A 337 -148.74 -53.73 -125.67
CA MET A 337 -149.33 -54.24 -126.93
C MET A 337 -150.52 -55.18 -126.63
N ILE A 338 -150.31 -56.22 -125.83
CA ILE A 338 -151.35 -57.20 -125.44
C ILE A 338 -152.52 -56.50 -124.72
N LYS A 339 -152.23 -55.51 -123.87
CA LYS A 339 -153.24 -54.71 -123.17
C LYS A 339 -154.10 -53.91 -124.16
N SER A 340 -153.49 -53.31 -125.17
CA SER A 340 -154.23 -52.57 -126.22
C SER A 340 -155.11 -53.50 -127.07
N GLU A 341 -154.64 -54.71 -127.39
CA GLU A 341 -155.43 -55.74 -128.09
C GLU A 341 -156.64 -56.17 -127.27
N LEU A 342 -156.46 -56.47 -125.98
CA LEU A 342 -157.55 -56.83 -125.06
C LEU A 342 -158.54 -55.68 -124.84
N GLU A 343 -158.08 -54.43 -124.75
CA GLU A 343 -158.95 -53.25 -124.67
C GLU A 343 -159.81 -53.10 -125.93
N THR A 344 -159.29 -53.45 -127.12
CA THR A 344 -160.10 -53.50 -128.35
C THR A 344 -161.06 -54.68 -128.42
N GLU A 345 -160.73 -55.87 -127.91
CA GLU A 345 -161.66 -57.01 -127.90
C GLU A 345 -162.84 -56.81 -126.94
N ILE A 346 -162.61 -56.23 -125.75
CA ILE A 346 -163.66 -55.94 -124.77
C ILE A 346 -164.72 -54.97 -125.34
N ALA A 347 -164.30 -54.02 -126.18
CA ALA A 347 -165.19 -53.04 -126.80
C ALA A 347 -166.23 -53.64 -127.77
N VAL A 348 -166.02 -54.86 -128.28
CA VAL A 348 -166.87 -55.48 -129.32
C VAL A 348 -168.10 -56.20 -128.74
N ILE A 349 -168.06 -56.65 -127.49
CA ILE A 349 -169.07 -57.60 -126.95
C ILE A 349 -170.20 -56.91 -126.17
N THR A 350 -169.96 -55.76 -125.54
CA THR A 350 -170.94 -55.11 -124.65
C THR A 350 -171.49 -53.80 -125.21
N GLY A 351 -172.57 -53.90 -125.99
CA GLY A 351 -173.29 -52.77 -126.60
C GLY A 351 -174.08 -51.88 -125.63
N VAL A 352 -173.40 -51.19 -124.70
CA VAL A 352 -173.87 -49.98 -124.01
C VAL A 352 -172.68 -49.03 -123.89
N GLY A 353 -172.81 -47.80 -124.39
CA GLY A 353 -171.74 -46.80 -124.27
C GLY A 353 -171.40 -46.54 -122.80
N ARG A 354 -170.10 -46.50 -122.48
CA ARG A 354 -169.60 -46.08 -121.18
C ARG A 354 -168.63 -44.93 -121.32
N GLU A 355 -168.70 -44.06 -120.32
CA GLU A 355 -168.00 -42.79 -120.25
C GLU A 355 -166.48 -42.99 -120.07
N THR A 356 -165.76 -41.96 -120.50
CA THR A 356 -164.31 -41.82 -120.48
C THR A 356 -163.78 -41.50 -119.07
N GLU A 357 -162.45 -41.37 -118.98
CA GLU A 357 -161.70 -40.68 -117.92
C GLU A 357 -161.46 -41.43 -116.59
N ASP A 358 -160.27 -41.36 -115.99
CA ASP A 358 -158.95 -41.10 -116.61
C ASP A 358 -157.84 -41.70 -115.72
N ALA A 359 -156.75 -42.18 -116.32
CA ALA A 359 -155.67 -42.87 -115.60
C ALA A 359 -154.41 -42.00 -115.54
N VAL A 360 -154.10 -41.41 -114.38
CA VAL A 360 -152.97 -40.47 -114.24
C VAL A 360 -152.08 -40.80 -113.02
N ARG A 361 -150.82 -41.16 -113.34
CA ARG A 361 -149.56 -41.04 -112.57
C ARG A 361 -149.49 -41.69 -111.17
N ILE A 362 -148.61 -42.67 -110.96
CA ILE A 362 -147.13 -42.54 -110.82
C ILE A 362 -146.74 -41.65 -109.63
N GLU A 363 -146.36 -42.29 -108.52
CA GLU A 363 -145.29 -41.84 -107.63
C GLU A 363 -144.67 -43.07 -106.92
N ARG A 364 -143.46 -43.48 -107.33
CA ARG A 364 -142.62 -44.42 -106.56
C ARG A 364 -141.70 -43.58 -105.68
N SER A 365 -141.99 -43.50 -104.39
CA SER A 365 -141.05 -42.94 -103.41
C SER A 365 -139.94 -43.95 -103.11
N GLU A 366 -138.69 -43.57 -103.43
CA GLU A 366 -137.54 -44.43 -103.16
C GLU A 366 -137.19 -44.52 -101.67
N ILE A 367 -136.63 -45.66 -101.32
CA ILE A 367 -136.23 -46.08 -99.97
C ILE A 367 -134.81 -45.56 -99.69
N PRO A 368 -134.53 -44.89 -98.56
CA PRO A 368 -133.18 -44.82 -98.03
C PRO A 368 -132.89 -46.06 -97.18
N VAL A 369 -132.22 -47.06 -97.77
CA VAL A 369 -131.81 -48.27 -97.05
C VAL A 369 -130.76 -47.93 -96.00
N VAL A 370 -131.04 -48.39 -94.77
CA VAL A 370 -130.15 -48.38 -93.61
C VAL A 370 -128.79 -49.00 -93.97
N ASN A 371 -127.68 -48.38 -93.53
CA ASN A 371 -126.65 -49.19 -92.87
C ASN A 371 -125.77 -48.44 -91.87
N GLU A 372 -125.44 -49.18 -90.81
CA GLU A 372 -124.91 -48.67 -89.55
C GLU A 372 -123.39 -48.45 -89.54
N GLY A 373 -122.90 -47.83 -88.46
CA GLY A 373 -122.04 -48.65 -87.60
C GLY A 373 -120.52 -48.67 -87.78
N LEU A 374 -119.88 -47.77 -88.55
CA LEU A 374 -118.40 -47.80 -88.68
C LEU A 374 -117.64 -46.46 -88.50
N LYS A 375 -118.31 -45.36 -88.18
CA LYS A 375 -117.66 -44.03 -88.03
C LYS A 375 -117.05 -43.70 -86.65
N LYS A 376 -117.02 -44.63 -85.69
CA LYS A 376 -116.49 -44.38 -84.32
C LYS A 376 -115.02 -44.76 -84.06
N LYS A 377 -114.27 -45.32 -85.03
CA LYS A 377 -112.86 -45.75 -84.82
C LYS A 377 -111.80 -45.16 -85.76
N LEU A 378 -112.15 -44.35 -86.76
CA LEU A 378 -111.20 -43.93 -87.82
C LEU A 378 -110.64 -42.50 -87.71
N LYS A 379 -110.94 -41.74 -86.65
CA LYS A 379 -110.40 -40.38 -86.47
C LYS A 379 -109.56 -40.27 -85.18
N LYS A 380 -108.29 -39.92 -85.36
CA LYS A 380 -107.26 -39.61 -84.34
C LYS A 380 -106.44 -40.78 -83.73
N LEU A 381 -106.17 -41.81 -84.54
CA LEU A 381 -104.91 -42.59 -84.44
C LEU A 381 -103.68 -41.86 -85.05
N PHE A 382 -103.81 -40.56 -85.33
CA PHE A 382 -102.83 -39.73 -86.04
C PHE A 382 -102.28 -38.58 -85.16
N ALA A 383 -101.99 -38.87 -83.88
CA ALA A 383 -101.36 -37.91 -82.97
C ALA A 383 -100.13 -38.54 -82.28
N ALA A 384 -99.00 -38.48 -82.98
CA ALA A 384 -97.66 -38.75 -82.46
C ALA A 384 -96.72 -37.60 -82.89
N PRO A 385 -95.48 -37.52 -82.39
CA PRO A 385 -95.17 -37.24 -80.99
C PRO A 385 -94.10 -36.12 -80.87
N LYS A 386 -93.81 -35.63 -79.65
CA LYS A 386 -92.57 -34.85 -79.38
C LYS A 386 -91.93 -35.18 -78.03
N ASN A 387 -90.83 -35.95 -78.10
CA ASN A 387 -89.51 -35.71 -77.48
C ASN A 387 -89.45 -34.81 -76.23
N ASN A 388 -88.83 -35.21 -75.10
CA ASN A 388 -87.41 -35.62 -75.02
C ASN A 388 -87.06 -36.31 -73.69
N LYS A 389 -86.08 -37.22 -73.69
CA LYS A 389 -85.25 -37.56 -72.52
C LYS A 389 -83.95 -36.77 -72.59
N ARG A 390 -83.50 -36.15 -71.48
CA ARG A 390 -82.07 -36.05 -71.10
C ARG A 390 -81.85 -35.45 -69.70
N SER A 391 -81.06 -36.18 -68.90
CA SER A 391 -80.13 -35.71 -67.85
C SER A 391 -80.53 -34.54 -66.92
N SER A 392 -80.73 -34.85 -65.64
CA SER A 392 -79.71 -34.57 -64.61
C SER A 392 -80.00 -35.37 -63.34
N ALA A 393 -78.98 -36.03 -62.79
CA ALA A 393 -79.01 -36.65 -61.48
C ALA A 393 -77.71 -36.29 -60.77
N ALA A 394 -77.80 -35.28 -59.89
CA ALA A 394 -76.79 -34.87 -58.93
C ALA A 394 -77.50 -34.03 -57.84
N ASP A 395 -76.81 -33.84 -56.72
CA ASP A 395 -77.15 -32.94 -55.62
C ASP A 395 -78.34 -33.33 -54.74
N SER A 396 -78.08 -34.26 -53.81
CA SER A 396 -78.65 -34.18 -52.47
C SER A 396 -77.60 -34.51 -51.39
N VAL A 397 -77.71 -33.80 -50.26
CA VAL A 397 -77.06 -34.04 -48.96
C VAL A 397 -75.54 -33.79 -48.86
N SER A 398 -75.17 -32.64 -48.29
CA SER A 398 -74.33 -32.58 -47.07
C SER A 398 -74.22 -31.16 -46.47
N GLU A 399 -75.26 -30.70 -45.79
CA GLU A 399 -75.07 -29.77 -44.67
C GLU A 399 -74.81 -30.59 -43.39
N LEU A 400 -73.57 -30.64 -42.90
CA LEU A 400 -73.31 -30.76 -41.46
C LEU A 400 -71.88 -30.34 -41.10
N PHE A 401 -71.77 -29.57 -40.01
CA PHE A 401 -70.59 -28.96 -39.39
C PHE A 401 -70.17 -27.56 -39.88
N LYS A 402 -70.92 -26.58 -39.37
CA LYS A 402 -70.35 -25.29 -38.96
C LYS A 402 -69.63 -25.48 -37.63
N GLU A 403 -68.37 -25.06 -37.53
CA GLU A 403 -67.96 -24.17 -36.45
C GLU A 403 -66.68 -23.39 -36.82
N ILE A 404 -66.62 -22.17 -36.31
CA ILE A 404 -65.83 -20.96 -36.63
C ILE A 404 -65.40 -20.44 -35.22
N PRO A 405 -64.30 -19.67 -34.96
CA PRO A 405 -63.77 -18.57 -35.78
C PRO A 405 -62.25 -18.28 -35.83
N ALA A 406 -61.95 -17.37 -36.78
CA ALA A 406 -61.01 -16.23 -36.71
C ALA A 406 -59.48 -16.43 -36.64
N ARG A 407 -58.83 -15.89 -37.68
CA ARG A 407 -57.71 -14.95 -37.50
C ARG A 407 -57.78 -13.83 -38.53
N ARG A 408 -57.52 -12.59 -38.09
CA ARG A 408 -57.49 -11.39 -38.93
C ARG A 408 -56.20 -11.28 -39.74
N GLU A 409 -56.37 -10.64 -40.89
CA GLU A 409 -55.40 -9.94 -41.73
C GLU A 409 -54.31 -9.20 -40.94
N THR A 410 -53.06 -9.31 -41.42
CA THR A 410 -52.26 -8.15 -41.86
C THR A 410 -51.38 -8.63 -43.01
N ASP A 411 -51.67 -8.19 -44.22
CA ASP A 411 -50.86 -8.50 -45.41
C ASP A 411 -49.84 -7.37 -45.66
N SER A 412 -48.65 -7.72 -46.11
CA SER A 412 -47.51 -6.79 -46.27
C SER A 412 -47.28 -6.44 -47.74
N GLY A 413 -47.38 -5.16 -48.07
CA GLY A 413 -47.32 -4.68 -49.46
C GLY A 413 -45.92 -4.55 -50.07
N SER A 414 -45.85 -4.88 -51.36
CA SER A 414 -45.10 -4.22 -52.45
C SER A 414 -43.63 -3.76 -52.27
N PHE A 415 -42.73 -4.54 -52.86
CA PHE A 415 -41.96 -4.21 -54.09
C PHE A 415 -41.70 -2.73 -54.50
N SER A 416 -40.41 -2.36 -54.66
CA SER A 416 -39.73 -1.57 -55.74
C SER A 416 -38.40 -0.98 -55.21
N GLU A 417 -37.23 -1.42 -55.69
CA GLU A 417 -36.35 -0.81 -56.74
C GLU A 417 -35.65 0.51 -56.35
N GLN A 418 -34.30 0.53 -56.35
CA GLN A 418 -33.48 1.43 -57.19
C GLN A 418 -31.95 1.18 -57.14
N ASP A 419 -31.30 1.60 -58.22
CA ASP A 419 -29.98 1.25 -58.78
C ASP A 419 -28.73 1.98 -58.24
N SER A 420 -27.56 1.37 -58.51
CA SER A 420 -26.31 1.97 -59.10
C SER A 420 -25.20 0.88 -59.10
N GLU A 421 -24.62 0.43 -60.23
CA GLU A 421 -23.48 1.03 -61.00
C GLU A 421 -22.25 1.32 -60.09
N GLU A 422 -20.98 0.94 -60.31
CA GLU A 422 -20.14 0.48 -61.46
C GLU A 422 -19.12 -0.62 -60.98
N ASP A 423 -18.27 -1.31 -61.78
CA ASP A 423 -18.45 -2.17 -62.98
C ASP A 423 -17.17 -3.05 -63.22
N GLU A 424 -17.11 -3.87 -64.31
CA GLU A 424 -15.98 -4.47 -65.11
C GLU A 424 -14.60 -4.86 -64.46
N LEU A 425 -13.85 -5.93 -64.84
CA LEU A 425 -13.94 -7.00 -65.86
C LEU A 425 -12.92 -8.16 -65.58
N ASN A 426 -13.18 -9.34 -66.18
CA ASN A 426 -12.26 -10.39 -66.66
C ASN A 426 -11.61 -11.50 -65.77
N ASN A 427 -11.95 -12.73 -66.19
CA ASN A 427 -11.35 -14.05 -65.93
C ASN A 427 -9.86 -14.19 -66.28
N ALA A 428 -9.16 -15.17 -65.66
CA ALA A 428 -8.67 -16.38 -66.36
C ALA A 428 -7.95 -17.41 -65.44
N GLU A 429 -8.21 -18.69 -65.71
CA GLU A 429 -7.67 -19.90 -65.07
C GLU A 429 -6.15 -20.13 -65.25
N SER A 430 -5.48 -20.78 -64.27
CA SER A 430 -4.83 -22.12 -64.46
C SER A 430 -3.68 -22.44 -63.46
N ARG A 431 -3.70 -23.69 -62.95
CA ARG A 431 -2.57 -24.46 -62.36
C ARG A 431 -1.91 -25.32 -63.48
N PRO A 432 -0.77 -26.07 -63.32
CA PRO A 432 -0.10 -26.51 -62.07
C PRO A 432 1.47 -26.44 -62.05
N ALA A 433 2.07 -26.99 -60.99
CA ALA A 433 3.51 -27.18 -60.70
C ALA A 433 4.10 -28.45 -61.43
N PRO A 434 5.31 -29.04 -61.13
CA PRO A 434 6.32 -28.76 -60.08
C PRO A 434 7.84 -28.99 -60.45
N LYS A 435 8.72 -28.97 -59.40
CA LYS A 435 10.16 -29.41 -59.28
C LYS A 435 11.19 -28.27 -59.23
N ARG A 436 12.31 -28.31 -58.46
CA ARG A 436 12.74 -29.05 -57.24
C ARG A 436 14.08 -28.44 -56.74
N PHE A 437 14.32 -28.36 -55.42
CA PHE A 437 15.64 -28.12 -54.73
C PHE A 437 16.35 -26.77 -55.02
N ASN A 438 16.49 -25.83 -54.06
CA ASN A 438 17.33 -25.79 -52.82
C ASN A 438 18.75 -25.18 -53.05
N PRO A 439 19.39 -24.51 -52.07
CA PRO A 439 18.90 -23.35 -51.30
C PRO A 439 20.00 -22.29 -51.02
N ALA A 440 19.74 -20.98 -51.18
CA ALA A 440 20.52 -19.91 -50.53
C ALA A 440 19.80 -18.55 -50.59
N ASP A 441 19.66 -17.92 -49.42
CA ASP A 441 19.67 -16.47 -49.15
C ASP A 441 18.93 -15.53 -50.12
N THR A 442 17.64 -15.32 -49.84
CA THR A 442 16.84 -14.20 -50.39
C THR A 442 16.96 -12.91 -49.56
N PRO A 443 16.70 -11.72 -50.15
CA PRO A 443 17.10 -10.43 -49.60
C PRO A 443 15.89 -9.54 -49.21
N GLU A 444 16.01 -8.23 -49.45
CA GLU A 444 15.18 -7.09 -49.03
C GLU A 444 13.71 -7.06 -49.53
N GLU A 445 12.88 -6.25 -48.83
CA GLU A 445 11.69 -5.48 -49.29
C GLU A 445 10.63 -6.16 -50.22
N THR A 446 9.34 -6.30 -49.86
CA THR A 446 8.27 -5.25 -49.77
C THR A 446 6.90 -5.95 -49.53
N SER A 447 5.73 -5.31 -49.28
CA SER A 447 5.35 -4.12 -48.49
C SER A 447 3.80 -4.00 -48.43
N LYS A 448 3.21 -3.48 -47.32
CA LYS A 448 1.78 -3.09 -47.12
C LYS A 448 0.73 -4.24 -47.16
N ASP A 449 -0.38 -4.22 -46.41
CA ASP A 449 -0.98 -3.20 -45.51
C ASP A 449 -1.87 -3.85 -44.42
N VAL A 450 -2.61 -3.02 -43.65
CA VAL A 450 -3.74 -3.35 -42.72
C VAL A 450 -3.43 -3.47 -41.22
N SER A 451 -4.29 -2.81 -40.43
CA SER A 451 -4.41 -2.79 -38.95
C SER A 451 -3.42 -1.94 -38.14
N LYS A 452 -3.44 -0.62 -38.37
CA LYS A 452 -3.09 0.35 -37.31
C LYS A 452 -4.09 0.24 -36.15
N ASN A 453 -3.75 -0.56 -35.13
CA ASN A 453 -4.36 -0.44 -33.81
C ASN A 453 -3.39 0.35 -32.92
N GLU A 454 -3.77 1.58 -32.55
CA GLU A 454 -2.86 2.56 -31.94
C GLU A 454 -2.35 2.11 -30.56
N LYS A 455 -1.10 1.63 -30.51
CA LYS A 455 -0.36 1.55 -29.24
C LYS A 455 0.07 2.97 -28.84
N ARG A 456 -0.70 3.59 -27.93
CA ARG A 456 -0.28 4.81 -27.24
C ARG A 456 1.06 4.59 -26.52
N PRO A 457 1.93 5.61 -26.40
CA PRO A 457 3.19 5.47 -25.68
C PRO A 457 2.94 5.30 -24.17
N PRO A 458 3.77 4.52 -23.44
CA PRO A 458 3.57 4.19 -22.01
C PRO A 458 3.74 5.39 -21.04
N VAL A 459 3.90 6.60 -21.57
CA VAL A 459 3.92 7.86 -20.81
C VAL A 459 2.49 8.34 -20.52
N ASP A 460 1.54 8.10 -21.44
CA ASP A 460 0.14 8.53 -21.29
C ASP A 460 -0.58 7.78 -20.16
N ASP A 461 -0.35 6.47 -20.02
CA ASP A 461 -1.04 5.65 -19.02
C ASP A 461 -0.67 6.04 -17.59
N LYS A 462 0.61 6.42 -17.35
CA LYS A 462 1.03 6.95 -16.04
C LYS A 462 0.37 8.29 -15.74
N LYS A 463 0.29 9.21 -16.72
CA LYS A 463 -0.41 10.49 -16.54
C LYS A 463 -1.90 10.27 -16.28
N ARG A 464 -2.55 9.39 -17.04
CA ARG A 464 -3.95 8.98 -16.82
C ARG A 464 -4.18 8.39 -15.44
N GLN A 465 -3.29 7.52 -14.96
CA GLN A 465 -3.38 6.94 -13.62
C GLN A 465 -3.23 7.98 -12.52
N ILE A 466 -2.31 8.94 -12.66
CA ILE A 466 -2.15 10.06 -11.71
C ILE A 466 -3.39 10.97 -11.75
N THR A 467 -3.92 11.31 -12.92
CA THR A 467 -5.17 12.09 -13.05
C THR A 467 -6.36 11.39 -12.39
N LEU A 468 -6.46 10.07 -12.52
CA LEU A 468 -7.52 9.29 -11.86
C LEU A 468 -7.38 9.31 -10.33
N ILE A 469 -6.16 9.18 -9.79
CA ILE A 469 -5.88 9.26 -8.35
C ILE A 469 -6.23 10.65 -7.81
N ILE A 470 -5.89 11.73 -8.55
CA ILE A 470 -6.27 13.10 -8.20
C ILE A 470 -7.79 13.25 -8.16
N SER A 471 -8.49 12.82 -9.22
CA SER A 471 -9.96 12.90 -9.29
C SER A 471 -10.65 12.17 -8.14
N GLN A 472 -10.16 10.99 -7.75
CA GLN A 472 -10.71 10.23 -6.62
C GLN A 472 -10.49 10.92 -5.28
N LYS A 473 -9.33 11.58 -5.08
CA LYS A 473 -9.05 12.33 -3.85
C LYS A 473 -9.82 13.65 -3.79
N GLU A 474 -10.01 14.34 -4.91
CA GLU A 474 -10.86 15.52 -5.00
C GLU A 474 -12.33 15.21 -4.68
N GLU A 475 -12.81 14.03 -5.07
CA GLU A 475 -14.15 13.53 -4.71
C GLU A 475 -14.26 13.25 -3.21
N GLN A 476 -13.27 12.59 -2.60
CA GLN A 476 -13.19 12.38 -1.15
C GLN A 476 -13.11 13.71 -0.36
N VAL A 477 -12.39 14.70 -0.87
CA VAL A 477 -12.36 16.05 -0.26
C VAL A 477 -13.74 16.72 -0.33
N LYS A 478 -14.46 16.60 -1.45
CA LYS A 478 -15.84 17.15 -1.57
C LYS A 478 -16.82 16.46 -0.62
N GLU A 479 -16.71 15.15 -0.44
CA GLU A 479 -17.52 14.37 0.51
C GLU A 479 -17.25 14.81 1.96
N LEU A 480 -15.98 14.87 2.37
CA LEU A 480 -15.58 15.33 3.70
C LEU A 480 -15.90 16.82 3.95
N GLU A 481 -15.81 17.69 2.93
CA GLU A 481 -16.26 19.08 3.03
C GLU A 481 -17.79 19.22 3.13
N ALA A 482 -18.56 18.25 2.63
CA ALA A 482 -20.01 18.18 2.86
C ALA A 482 -20.32 17.74 4.30
N GLU A 483 -19.62 16.73 4.84
CA GLU A 483 -19.74 16.32 6.25
C GLU A 483 -19.29 17.44 7.22
N LEU A 484 -18.25 18.19 6.88
CA LEU A 484 -17.76 19.33 7.65
C LEU A 484 -18.80 20.45 7.79
N LYS A 485 -19.66 20.64 6.78
CA LYS A 485 -20.76 21.62 6.82
C LYS A 485 -21.89 21.19 7.76
N GLY A 486 -22.02 19.90 8.05
CA GLY A 486 -23.03 19.34 8.97
C GLY A 486 -22.55 19.12 10.41
N THR A 487 -21.28 19.35 10.73
CA THR A 487 -20.66 18.96 12.01
C THR A 487 -20.13 20.13 12.84
N THR A 488 -20.18 20.00 14.17
CA THR A 488 -19.72 21.00 15.14
C THR A 488 -18.90 20.35 16.27
N GLY A 489 -18.03 21.12 16.93
CA GLY A 489 -17.16 20.62 18.01
C GLY A 489 -15.90 19.92 17.51
N GLU A 490 -15.34 19.02 18.34
CA GLU A 490 -14.05 18.35 18.09
C GLU A 490 -14.02 17.54 16.79
N LYS A 491 -15.15 16.93 16.41
CA LYS A 491 -15.31 16.24 15.11
C LYS A 491 -15.07 17.16 13.92
N LYS A 492 -15.37 18.46 14.05
CA LYS A 492 -15.11 19.45 12.99
C LYS A 492 -13.60 19.70 12.83
N SER A 493 -12.84 19.78 13.92
CA SER A 493 -11.37 19.92 13.83
C SER A 493 -10.69 18.65 13.30
N GLU A 494 -11.21 17.47 13.63
CA GLU A 494 -10.69 16.20 13.09
C GLU A 494 -10.97 16.07 11.58
N LEU A 495 -12.21 16.36 11.15
CA LEU A 495 -12.56 16.40 9.72
C LEU A 495 -11.78 17.48 8.95
N GLN A 496 -11.59 18.67 9.53
CA GLN A 496 -10.78 19.74 8.93
C GLN A 496 -9.34 19.28 8.71
N SER A 497 -8.70 18.71 9.74
CA SER A 497 -7.35 18.14 9.65
C SER A 497 -7.23 17.08 8.54
N ARG A 498 -8.26 16.24 8.39
CA ARG A 498 -8.33 15.20 7.36
C ARG A 498 -8.53 15.76 5.94
N VAL A 499 -9.34 16.81 5.79
CA VAL A 499 -9.51 17.56 4.53
C VAL A 499 -8.21 18.24 4.12
N ASP A 500 -7.52 18.90 5.07
CA ASP A 500 -6.28 19.62 4.79
C ASP A 500 -5.13 18.66 4.48
N GLY A 501 -5.06 17.50 5.16
CA GLY A 501 -4.14 16.42 4.82
C GLY A 501 -4.35 15.88 3.39
N LEU A 502 -5.60 15.62 2.99
CA LEU A 502 -5.90 15.18 1.63
C LEU A 502 -5.58 16.25 0.57
N LYS A 503 -5.73 17.54 0.87
CA LYS A 503 -5.32 18.64 -0.01
C LYS A 503 -3.81 18.65 -0.25
N VAL A 504 -3.00 18.46 0.79
CA VAL A 504 -1.53 18.31 0.67
C VAL A 504 -1.19 17.09 -0.20
N GLU A 505 -1.85 15.95 0.01
CA GLU A 505 -1.64 14.77 -0.84
C GLU A 505 -2.03 15.03 -2.31
N ILE A 506 -3.10 15.78 -2.59
CA ILE A 506 -3.49 16.17 -3.95
C ILE A 506 -2.44 17.08 -4.60
N GLU A 507 -1.83 18.00 -3.85
CA GLU A 507 -0.72 18.84 -4.33
C GLU A 507 0.55 18.02 -4.63
N GLU A 508 0.86 17.00 -3.82
CA GLU A 508 1.93 16.05 -4.12
C GLU A 508 1.67 15.28 -5.42
N TRP A 509 0.44 14.80 -5.65
CA TRP A 509 0.08 14.08 -6.87
C TRP A 509 0.08 15.00 -8.10
N HIS A 510 -0.37 16.24 -7.98
CA HIS A 510 -0.22 17.27 -9.03
C HIS A 510 1.25 17.56 -9.35
N SER A 511 2.11 17.57 -8.34
CA SER A 511 3.56 17.78 -8.51
C SER A 511 4.27 16.62 -9.23
N ARG A 512 3.65 15.43 -9.27
CA ARG A 512 4.11 14.26 -10.07
C ARG A 512 3.57 14.25 -11.51
N LEU A 513 2.72 15.22 -11.86
CA LEU A 513 2.10 15.36 -13.19
C LEU A 513 2.81 16.41 -14.06
N LYS A 514 3.52 17.34 -13.41
CA LYS A 514 4.46 18.30 -14.02
C LYS A 514 5.74 17.60 -14.47
#